data_AF-A0A5B0MD98-F1
#
_entry.id   AF-A0A5B0MD98-F1
#
_cell.length_a   1.000
_cell.length_b   1.000
_cell.length_c   1.000
_cell.angle_alpha   90.00
_cell.angle_beta   90.00
_cell.angle_gamma   90.00
#
_symmetry.space_group_name_H-M   'P 1'
#
loop_
_entity.id
_entity.type
_entity.pdbx_description
1 polymer ?
#
loop_
_entity_poly.entity_id
_entity_poly.type
_entity_poly.pdbx_seq_one_letter_code
_entity_poly.pdbx_strand_id
1 'polypeptide(L)'
;MSSLNQIRQRLLTIHRANTPSSCRHASTNSNPSPKINELTQKASDLANQYGSKLPELSEKIGKRFDGLLGSYSQPVSQNYQFTKEVLKQVYIKENLAPPKLEQIKSSYHEILRNVSSLSFWKQSLESGDWKRLAVYGVEAVGLFSIGEMIGRRHIVGYKLD
;
A
#
# COMPACT_ATOMS: atom_id res chain seq x y z
N MET A 1 2.32 -53.49 26.91
CA MET A 1 2.50 -52.78 25.62
C MET A 1 1.57 -51.57 25.53
N SER A 2 1.75 -50.54 26.38
CA SER A 2 0.75 -49.46 26.52
C SER A 2 1.34 -48.06 26.78
N SER A 3 2.51 -47.72 26.23
CA SER A 3 3.07 -46.36 26.32
C SER A 3 3.31 -45.67 24.98
N LEU A 4 3.20 -46.38 23.85
CA LEU A 4 3.41 -45.81 22.51
C LEU A 4 2.16 -45.12 21.93
N ASN A 5 0.96 -45.47 22.41
CA ASN A 5 -0.28 -44.85 21.94
C ASN A 5 -0.58 -43.49 22.61
N GLN A 6 0.02 -43.20 23.77
CA GLN A 6 -0.16 -41.91 24.45
C GLN A 6 0.59 -40.76 23.76
N ILE A 7 1.72 -41.06 23.10
CA ILE A 7 2.55 -40.05 22.42
C ILE A 7 1.91 -39.59 21.11
N ARG A 8 1.20 -40.48 20.40
CA ARG A 8 0.52 -40.12 19.13
C ARG A 8 -0.69 -39.20 19.30
N GLN A 9 -1.33 -39.17 20.47
CA GLN A 9 -2.49 -38.31 20.70
C GLN A 9 -2.14 -36.87 21.08
N ARG A 10 -0.86 -36.56 21.32
CA ARG A 10 -0.42 -35.22 21.74
C ARG A 10 -0.12 -34.25 20.59
N LEU A 11 -0.18 -34.71 19.33
CA LEU A 11 0.31 -33.96 18.17
C LEU A 11 -0.77 -33.40 17.23
N LEU A 12 -2.07 -33.54 17.54
CA LEU A 12 -3.14 -33.03 16.66
C LEU A 12 -4.23 -32.23 17.38
N THR A 13 -3.87 -31.41 18.37
CA THR A 13 -4.79 -30.41 18.93
C THR A 13 -4.24 -29.01 18.69
N ILE A 14 -4.43 -28.52 17.46
CA ILE A 14 -4.33 -27.09 17.18
C ILE A 14 -5.62 -26.46 17.72
N HIS A 15 -5.56 -25.90 18.92
CA HIS A 15 -6.62 -25.04 19.45
C HIS A 15 -6.63 -23.74 18.63
N ARG A 16 -7.49 -23.68 17.62
CA ARG A 16 -7.85 -22.43 16.94
C ARG A 16 -8.72 -21.61 17.89
N ALA A 17 -8.11 -20.64 18.56
CA ALA A 17 -8.85 -19.63 19.31
C ALA A 17 -9.66 -18.79 18.32
N ASN A 18 -10.97 -19.01 18.26
CA ASN A 18 -11.92 -18.15 17.58
C ASN A 18 -12.17 -16.95 18.49
N THR A 19 -11.43 -15.85 18.31
CA THR A 19 -11.72 -14.58 18.96
C THR A 19 -12.73 -13.81 18.10
N PRO A 20 -14.02 -13.73 18.48
CA PRO A 20 -14.92 -12.77 17.85
C PRO A 20 -14.48 -11.36 18.27
N SER A 21 -13.91 -10.61 17.33
CA SER A 21 -13.68 -9.17 17.49
C SER A 21 -15.04 -8.45 17.55
N SER A 22 -15.61 -8.38 18.76
CA SER A 22 -16.75 -7.51 19.05
C SER A 22 -16.26 -6.07 19.12
N CYS A 23 -16.58 -5.27 18.09
CA CYS A 23 -16.46 -3.83 18.16
C CYS A 23 -17.52 -3.30 19.14
N ARG A 24 -17.11 -3.00 20.38
CA ARG A 24 -17.95 -2.30 21.34
C ARG A 24 -17.95 -0.82 20.99
N HIS A 25 -19.07 -0.31 20.48
CA HIS A 25 -19.34 1.12 20.46
C HIS A 25 -19.52 1.60 21.91
N ALA A 26 -18.57 2.38 22.39
CA ALA A 26 -18.66 3.04 23.68
C ALA A 26 -19.59 4.26 23.55
N SER A 27 -20.88 4.06 23.83
CA SER A 27 -21.80 5.18 24.06
C SER A 27 -21.70 5.57 25.52
N THR A 28 -20.88 6.57 25.82
CA THR A 28 -20.89 7.25 27.11
C THR A 28 -22.21 8.01 27.25
N ASN A 29 -22.96 7.64 28.28
CA ASN A 29 -24.12 8.38 28.75
C ASN A 29 -23.61 9.67 29.40
N SER A 30 -23.68 10.80 28.68
CA SER A 30 -23.52 12.12 29.27
C SER A 30 -24.54 13.07 28.65
N ASN A 31 -25.28 13.76 29.54
CA ASN A 31 -26.31 14.74 29.22
C ASN A 31 -25.95 15.61 28.00
N PRO A 32 -26.77 15.62 26.93
CA PRO A 32 -26.44 16.38 25.73
C PRO A 32 -26.61 17.87 26.00
N SER A 33 -25.51 18.61 25.88
CA SER A 33 -25.54 20.07 25.85
C SER A 33 -26.33 20.57 24.63
N PRO A 34 -27.12 21.66 24.77
CA PRO A 34 -28.06 22.11 23.74
C PRO A 34 -27.42 22.46 22.38
N LYS A 35 -26.11 22.74 22.35
CA LYS A 35 -25.36 23.08 21.12
C LYS A 35 -25.04 21.87 20.23
N ILE A 36 -24.93 20.66 20.80
CA ILE A 36 -24.67 19.45 19.99
C ILE A 36 -25.95 19.00 19.27
N ASN A 37 -27.12 19.27 19.85
CA ASN A 37 -28.40 19.00 19.21
C ASN A 37 -28.62 19.91 17.99
N GLU A 38 -28.25 21.20 18.06
CA GLU A 38 -28.34 22.11 16.91
C GLU A 38 -27.37 21.76 15.77
N LEU A 39 -26.14 21.34 16.09
CA LEU A 39 -25.15 20.95 15.07
C LEU A 39 -25.55 19.63 14.39
N THR A 40 -26.14 18.71 15.16
CA THR A 40 -26.69 17.46 14.63
C THR A 40 -27.91 17.74 13.75
N GLN A 41 -28.78 18.69 14.14
CA GLN A 41 -29.94 19.11 13.35
C GLN A 41 -29.53 19.80 12.04
N LYS A 42 -28.54 20.71 12.08
CA LYS A 42 -28.03 21.36 10.86
C LYS A 42 -27.30 20.38 9.93
N ALA A 43 -26.58 19.40 10.49
CA ALA A 43 -25.97 18.34 9.72
C ALA A 43 -27.02 17.41 9.09
N SER A 44 -28.11 17.10 9.82
CA SER A 44 -29.22 16.33 9.26
C SER A 44 -30.00 17.09 8.19
N ASP A 45 -30.17 18.41 8.33
CA ASP A 45 -30.86 19.22 7.32
C ASP A 45 -30.02 19.40 6.05
N LEU A 46 -28.70 19.58 6.17
CA LEU A 46 -27.78 19.54 5.02
C LEU A 46 -27.74 18.16 4.37
N ALA A 47 -27.79 17.09 5.16
CA ALA A 47 -27.89 15.72 4.66
C ALA A 47 -29.25 15.42 4.02
N ASN A 48 -30.36 16.04 4.45
CA ASN A 48 -31.65 15.90 3.78
C ASN A 48 -31.72 16.73 2.49
N GLN A 49 -31.07 17.91 2.48
CA GLN A 49 -31.08 18.84 1.35
C GLN A 49 -30.14 18.41 0.21
N TYR A 50 -28.99 17.79 0.51
CA TYR A 50 -28.03 17.27 -0.48
C TYR A 50 -28.00 15.75 -0.57
N GLY A 51 -28.40 15.04 0.49
CA GLY A 51 -28.45 13.58 0.57
C GLY A 51 -29.81 12.98 0.21
N SER A 52 -30.76 13.74 -0.32
CA SER A 52 -31.90 13.15 -1.07
C SER A 52 -31.51 12.84 -2.53
N LYS A 53 -30.50 13.54 -3.07
CA LYS A 53 -29.97 13.30 -4.43
C LYS A 53 -28.69 12.49 -4.44
N LEU A 54 -27.93 12.48 -3.36
CA LEU A 54 -26.71 11.67 -3.21
C LEU A 54 -26.98 10.16 -3.26
N PRO A 55 -28.04 9.60 -2.63
CA PRO A 55 -28.39 8.19 -2.74
C PRO A 55 -28.83 7.85 -4.15
N GLU A 56 -29.60 8.71 -4.81
CA GLU A 56 -30.04 8.49 -6.20
C GLU A 56 -28.89 8.59 -7.21
N LEU A 57 -27.93 9.51 -7.01
CA LEU A 57 -26.72 9.62 -7.84
C LEU A 57 -25.72 8.51 -7.55
N SER A 58 -25.52 8.16 -6.27
CA SER A 58 -24.69 7.03 -5.84
C SER A 58 -25.27 5.71 -6.33
N GLU A 59 -26.60 5.54 -6.28
CA GLU A 59 -27.28 4.40 -6.87
C GLU A 59 -27.26 4.43 -8.38
N LYS A 60 -27.42 5.57 -9.06
CA LYS A 60 -27.32 5.61 -10.53
C LYS A 60 -25.92 5.31 -11.01
N ILE A 61 -24.91 5.90 -10.37
CA ILE A 61 -23.50 5.65 -10.70
C ILE A 61 -23.15 4.20 -10.32
N GLY A 62 -23.55 3.75 -9.14
CA GLY A 62 -23.42 2.37 -8.67
C GLY A 62 -24.06 1.38 -9.64
N LYS A 63 -25.34 1.55 -9.99
CA LYS A 63 -26.10 0.69 -10.92
C LYS A 63 -25.59 0.77 -12.36
N ARG A 64 -24.95 1.87 -12.80
CA ARG A 64 -24.32 1.98 -14.14
C ARG A 64 -22.96 1.27 -14.18
N PHE A 65 -22.18 1.35 -13.10
CA PHE A 65 -20.95 0.55 -12.96
C PHE A 65 -21.25 -0.93 -12.71
N ASP A 66 -22.30 -1.25 -11.96
CA ASP A 66 -22.76 -2.61 -11.67
C ASP A 66 -23.48 -3.24 -12.88
N GLY A 67 -24.24 -2.46 -13.66
CA GLY A 67 -24.92 -2.94 -14.86
C GLY A 67 -24.01 -3.14 -16.08
N LEU A 68 -22.85 -2.44 -16.14
CA LEU A 68 -21.89 -2.57 -17.23
C LEU A 68 -20.68 -3.47 -16.86
N LEU A 69 -20.35 -3.59 -15.57
CA LEU A 69 -19.20 -4.35 -15.08
C LEU A 69 -19.59 -5.54 -14.16
N GLY A 70 -20.84 -5.68 -13.73
CA GLY A 70 -21.24 -6.54 -12.59
C GLY A 70 -20.97 -8.03 -12.73
N SER A 71 -20.91 -8.57 -13.95
CA SER A 71 -20.56 -9.98 -14.18
C SER A 71 -19.04 -10.23 -14.33
N TYR A 72 -18.23 -9.20 -14.62
CA TYR A 72 -16.78 -9.34 -14.84
C TYR A 72 -15.92 -8.62 -13.78
N SER A 73 -16.51 -7.72 -12.99
CA SER A 73 -15.84 -7.02 -11.89
C SER A 73 -15.54 -7.93 -10.70
N GLN A 74 -16.36 -8.98 -10.51
CA GLN A 74 -16.21 -9.92 -9.40
C GLN A 74 -14.87 -10.68 -9.43
N PRO A 75 -14.44 -11.32 -10.55
CA PRO A 75 -13.13 -11.99 -10.59
C PRO A 75 -11.95 -11.00 -10.56
N VAL A 76 -12.07 -9.84 -11.20
CA VAL A 76 -10.98 -8.85 -11.25
C VAL A 76 -10.75 -8.20 -9.88
N SER A 77 -11.82 -7.87 -9.16
CA SER A 77 -11.73 -7.27 -7.83
C SER A 77 -11.12 -8.25 -6.82
N GLN A 78 -11.48 -9.54 -6.86
CA GLN A 78 -10.92 -10.55 -5.97
C GLN A 78 -9.42 -10.77 -6.25
N ASN A 79 -9.03 -10.87 -7.52
CA ASN A 79 -7.63 -11.02 -7.93
C ASN A 79 -6.79 -9.80 -7.52
N TYR A 80 -7.35 -8.59 -7.62
CA TYR A 80 -6.70 -7.38 -7.13
C TYR A 80 -6.48 -7.40 -5.62
N GLN A 81 -7.48 -7.81 -4.83
CA GLN A 81 -7.33 -7.85 -3.37
C GLN A 81 -6.31 -8.90 -2.92
N PHE A 82 -6.30 -10.08 -3.52
CA PHE A 82 -5.27 -11.09 -3.26
C PHE A 82 -3.88 -10.57 -3.62
N THR A 83 -3.74 -9.98 -4.81
CA THR A 83 -2.47 -9.41 -5.29
C THR A 83 -1.98 -8.32 -4.35
N LYS A 84 -2.87 -7.44 -3.87
CA LYS A 84 -2.54 -6.39 -2.90
C LYS A 84 -2.01 -6.95 -1.59
N GLU A 85 -2.63 -7.99 -1.02
CA GLU A 85 -2.16 -8.61 0.22
C GLU A 85 -0.81 -9.31 0.02
N VAL A 86 -0.60 -9.98 -1.11
CA VAL A 86 0.71 -10.56 -1.46
C VAL A 86 1.77 -9.46 -1.57
N LEU A 87 1.48 -8.37 -2.28
CA LEU A 87 2.38 -7.21 -2.41
C LEU A 87 2.71 -6.59 -1.05
N LYS A 88 1.72 -6.48 -0.15
CA LYS A 88 1.92 -5.96 1.20
C LYS A 88 2.84 -6.85 2.03
N GLN A 89 2.67 -8.17 1.94
CA GLN A 89 3.55 -9.11 2.64
C GLN A 89 4.98 -9.02 2.12
N VAL A 90 5.17 -8.95 0.80
CA VAL A 90 6.48 -8.74 0.19
C VAL A 90 7.07 -7.41 0.63
N TYR A 91 6.30 -6.32 0.64
CA TYR A 91 6.77 -5.00 1.09
C TYR A 91 7.33 -5.02 2.51
N ILE A 92 6.62 -5.67 3.45
CA ILE A 92 7.05 -5.78 4.84
C ILE A 92 8.26 -6.72 4.95
N LYS A 93 8.23 -7.88 4.28
CA LYS A 93 9.28 -8.90 4.37
C LYS A 93 10.59 -8.44 3.73
N GLU A 94 10.51 -7.79 2.58
CA GLU A 94 11.66 -7.28 1.82
C GLU A 94 12.14 -5.92 2.36
N ASN A 95 11.57 -5.43 3.45
CA ASN A 95 11.94 -4.16 4.06
C ASN A 95 12.00 -3.01 3.04
N LEU A 96 11.02 -2.95 2.12
CA LEU A 96 10.91 -1.88 1.13
C LEU A 96 10.49 -0.53 1.74
N ALA A 97 10.43 -0.46 3.08
CA ALA A 97 10.34 0.78 3.80
C ALA A 97 11.56 1.67 3.48
N PRO A 98 11.38 3.00 3.40
CA PRO A 98 12.50 3.90 3.16
C PRO A 98 13.60 3.67 4.21
N PRO A 99 14.86 3.52 3.79
CA PRO A 99 15.96 3.23 4.69
C PRO A 99 16.17 4.37 5.68
N LYS A 100 16.83 4.06 6.80
CA LYS A 100 17.18 5.06 7.81
C LYS A 100 18.14 6.09 7.21
N LEU A 101 18.02 7.35 7.64
CA LEU A 101 18.87 8.45 7.14
C LEU A 101 20.38 8.15 7.28
N GLU A 102 20.78 7.46 8.35
CA GLU A 102 22.18 7.07 8.57
C GLU A 102 22.68 6.07 7.52
N GLN A 103 21.82 5.16 7.06
CA GLN A 103 22.16 4.20 6.00
C GLN A 103 22.30 4.89 4.65
N ILE A 104 21.50 5.94 4.40
CA ILE A 104 21.62 6.75 3.18
C ILE A 104 22.98 7.48 3.18
N LYS A 105 23.32 8.13 4.30
CA LYS A 105 24.61 8.83 4.45
C LYS A 105 25.79 7.87 4.29
N SER A 106 25.76 6.71 4.93
CA SER A 106 26.84 5.73 4.86
C SER A 106 27.05 5.23 3.43
N SER A 107 25.95 4.90 2.73
CA SER A 107 26.00 4.44 1.33
C SER A 107 26.56 5.51 0.41
N TYR A 108 26.17 6.78 0.60
CA TYR A 108 26.70 7.90 -0.17
C TYR A 108 28.21 8.07 0.04
N HIS A 109 28.68 8.02 1.29
CA HIS A 109 30.10 8.10 1.60
C HIS A 109 30.90 6.94 1.01
N GLU A 110 30.36 5.73 1.01
CA GLU A 110 30.98 4.55 0.40
C GLU A 110 31.10 4.69 -1.12
N ILE A 111 30.02 5.09 -1.79
CA ILE A 111 30.03 5.34 -3.24
C ILE A 111 31.06 6.41 -3.59
N LEU A 112 31.10 7.51 -2.84
CA LEU A 112 32.05 8.60 -3.11
C LEU A 112 33.51 8.13 -2.96
N ARG A 113 33.80 7.33 -1.93
CA ARG A 113 35.15 6.74 -1.73
C ARG A 113 35.52 5.78 -2.86
N ASN A 114 34.58 4.95 -3.32
CA ASN A 114 34.84 3.99 -4.39
C ASN A 114 35.03 4.69 -5.74
N VAL A 115 34.19 5.67 -6.07
CA VAL A 115 34.24 6.43 -7.33
C VAL A 115 35.50 7.29 -7.45
N SER A 116 35.99 7.83 -6.32
CA SER A 116 37.23 8.63 -6.28
C SER A 116 38.50 7.78 -6.40
N SER A 117 38.41 6.45 -6.27
CA SER A 117 39.55 5.55 -6.42
C SER A 117 39.75 5.14 -7.88
N LEU A 118 40.98 5.25 -8.39
CA LEU A 118 41.32 4.75 -9.72
C LEU A 118 41.30 3.22 -9.80
N SER A 119 41.54 2.52 -8.68
CA SER A 119 41.54 1.05 -8.65
C SER A 119 40.15 0.47 -8.88
N PHE A 120 39.10 1.15 -8.41
CA PHE A 120 37.71 0.74 -8.61
C PHE A 120 37.36 0.71 -10.11
N TRP A 121 37.75 1.74 -10.85
CA TRP A 121 37.49 1.82 -12.29
C TRP A 121 38.27 0.77 -13.08
N LYS A 122 39.55 0.54 -12.74
CA LYS A 122 40.35 -0.52 -13.36
C LYS A 122 39.77 -1.90 -13.11
N GLN A 123 39.42 -2.19 -11.85
CA GLN A 123 38.81 -3.46 -11.47
C GLN A 123 37.47 -3.67 -12.17
N SER A 124 36.62 -2.63 -12.25
CA SER A 124 35.31 -2.71 -12.92
C SER A 124 35.42 -2.95 -14.43
N LEU A 125 36.48 -2.46 -15.07
CA LEU A 125 36.78 -2.73 -16.48
C LEU A 125 37.27 -4.17 -16.69
N GLU A 126 38.18 -4.64 -15.83
CA GLU A 126 38.75 -5.99 -15.89
C GLU A 126 37.72 -7.08 -15.56
N SER A 127 36.86 -6.84 -14.56
CA SER A 127 35.80 -7.78 -14.16
C SER A 127 34.58 -7.77 -15.09
N GLY A 128 34.42 -6.73 -15.91
CA GLY A 128 33.24 -6.52 -16.73
C GLY A 128 32.04 -5.93 -15.98
N ASP A 129 32.21 -5.55 -14.71
CA ASP A 129 31.15 -4.94 -13.88
C ASP A 129 30.67 -3.59 -14.40
N TRP A 130 31.44 -2.94 -15.28
CA TRP A 130 31.04 -1.71 -15.96
C TRP A 130 29.70 -1.84 -16.69
N LYS A 131 29.34 -3.04 -17.17
CA LYS A 131 28.05 -3.30 -17.82
C LYS A 131 26.89 -3.14 -16.84
N ARG A 132 27.06 -3.62 -15.61
CA ARG A 132 26.06 -3.48 -14.54
C ARG A 132 25.92 -2.01 -14.14
N LEU A 133 27.04 -1.29 -14.04
CA LEU A 133 27.03 0.15 -13.78
C LEU A 133 26.30 0.92 -14.90
N ALA A 134 26.48 0.53 -16.16
CA ALA A 134 25.76 1.12 -17.28
C ALA A 134 24.24 0.88 -17.20
N VAL A 135 23.81 -0.34 -16.87
CA VAL A 135 22.39 -0.66 -16.65
C VAL A 135 21.83 0.19 -15.51
N TYR A 136 22.56 0.31 -14.39
CA TYR A 136 22.17 1.20 -13.28
C TYR A 136 22.09 2.68 -13.68
N GLY A 137 22.95 3.13 -14.58
CA GLY A 137 22.85 4.48 -15.16
C GLY A 137 21.54 4.67 -15.93
N VAL A 138 21.15 3.69 -16.75
CA VAL A 138 19.87 3.74 -17.49
C VAL A 138 18.67 3.68 -16.53
N GLU A 139 18.72 2.82 -15.52
CA GLU A 139 17.67 2.74 -14.49
C GLU A 139 17.54 4.07 -13.72
N ALA A 140 18.65 4.73 -13.38
CA ALA A 140 18.63 6.03 -12.70
C ALA A 140 17.96 7.11 -13.56
N VAL A 141 18.21 7.13 -14.87
CA VAL A 141 17.50 8.03 -15.80
C VAL A 141 16.01 7.70 -15.86
N GLY A 142 15.64 6.42 -15.89
CA GLY A 142 14.25 6.00 -15.85
C GLY A 142 13.52 6.46 -14.58
N LEU A 143 14.13 6.25 -13.41
CA LEU A 143 13.60 6.72 -12.12
C LEU A 143 13.49 8.25 -12.06
N PHE A 144 14.47 8.97 -12.61
CA PHE A 144 14.42 10.42 -12.72
C PHE A 144 13.23 10.89 -13.57
N SER A 145 13.00 10.28 -14.74
CA SER A 145 11.85 10.61 -15.61
C SER A 145 10.50 10.30 -14.95
N ILE A 146 10.40 9.21 -14.19
CA ILE A 146 9.20 8.91 -13.38
C ILE A 146 8.98 9.99 -12.33
N GLY A 147 10.04 10.46 -11.68
CA GLY A 147 10.00 11.59 -10.76
C GLY A 147 9.48 12.86 -11.42
N GLU A 148 9.93 13.16 -12.64
CA GLU A 148 9.40 14.29 -13.41
C GLU A 148 7.92 14.14 -13.79
N MET A 149 7.47 12.93 -14.14
CA MET A 149 6.05 12.67 -14.40
C MET A 149 5.18 12.96 -13.17
N ILE A 150 5.64 12.53 -11.99
CA ILE A 150 4.96 12.78 -10.70
C ILE A 150 5.00 14.27 -10.36
N GLY A 151 6.16 14.92 -10.49
CA GLY A 151 6.35 16.34 -10.19
C GLY A 151 5.51 17.25 -11.08
N ARG A 152 5.39 16.93 -12.38
CA ARG A 152 4.55 17.65 -13.33
C ARG A 152 3.09 17.16 -13.36
N ARG A 153 2.78 16.06 -12.67
CA ARG A 153 1.46 15.38 -12.67
C ARG A 153 0.95 15.08 -14.08
N HIS A 154 1.86 14.78 -15.02
CA HIS A 154 1.55 14.56 -16.43
C HIS A 154 2.44 13.45 -17.00
N ILE A 155 1.82 12.51 -17.74
CA ILE A 155 2.48 11.29 -18.20
C ILE A 155 3.25 11.51 -19.50
N VAL A 156 2.78 12.37 -20.42
CA VAL A 156 3.39 12.55 -21.75
C VAL A 156 3.43 14.00 -22.19
N GLY A 157 4.62 14.56 -22.42
CA GLY A 157 4.78 15.91 -23.00
C GLY A 157 4.47 17.07 -22.04
N TYR A 158 4.65 18.29 -22.52
CA TYR A 158 4.23 19.52 -21.86
C TYR A 158 2.95 20.02 -22.52
N LYS A 159 2.04 20.60 -21.74
CA LYS A 159 0.91 21.34 -22.31
C LYS A 159 1.48 22.56 -23.00
N LEU A 160 1.41 22.56 -24.33
CA LEU A 160 1.68 23.72 -25.16
C LEU A 160 0.36 24.48 -25.29
N ASP A 161 -0.04 25.17 -24.23
CA ASP A 161 -1.12 26.15 -24.26
C ASP A 161 -0.49 27.55 -24.28
#